data_AF-A0A1F6PCF2-F1
#
_entry.id   AF-A0A1F6PCF2-F1
#
_cell.length_a   1.000
_cell.length_b   1.000
_cell.length_c   1.000
_cell.angle_alpha   90.00
_cell.angle_beta   90.00
_cell.angle_gamma   90.00
#
_symmetry.space_group_name_H-M   'P 1'
#
loop_
_entity.id
_entity.type
_entity.pdbx_description
1 polymer ?
#
loop_
_entity_poly.entity_id
_entity_poly.type
_entity_poly.pdbx_seq_one_letter_code
_entity_poly.pdbx_strand_id
1 'polypeptide(L)'
;MFSKKNIIIILIFIVALLIGVWLIFFKNSKSNVADVDTEAQTRQAELNVLNQAMAEARKTDADQDGLSNEEEAKLGTDPNTGDSDHDGILDYDEINLYKSDPLKADTDGDGLKDGYEVLRGYSPTGSGKLEKNIY
;
A
#
# COMPACT_ATOMS: atom_id res chain seq x y z
N MET A 1 3.71 -38.67 74.47
CA MET A 1 4.65 -37.56 74.76
C MET A 1 5.61 -37.45 73.58
N PHE A 2 5.34 -36.57 72.63
CA PHE A 2 6.19 -36.44 71.44
C PHE A 2 7.57 -35.91 71.87
N SER A 3 8.64 -36.63 71.51
CA SER A 3 10.00 -36.20 71.80
C SER A 3 10.28 -34.88 71.07
N LYS A 4 10.99 -33.95 71.72
CA LYS A 4 11.41 -32.68 71.11
C LYS A 4 12.11 -32.89 69.75
N LYS A 5 12.79 -34.03 69.57
CA LYS A 5 13.43 -34.42 68.30
C LYS A 5 12.41 -34.67 67.17
N ASN A 6 11.26 -35.25 67.47
CA ASN A 6 10.22 -35.56 66.47
C ASN A 6 9.49 -34.29 66.01
N ILE A 7 9.34 -33.32 66.91
CA ILE A 7 8.74 -32.01 66.60
C ILE A 7 9.65 -31.23 65.64
N ILE A 8 10.97 -31.25 65.85
CA ILE A 8 11.94 -30.57 64.98
C ILE A 8 11.91 -31.17 63.56
N ILE A 9 11.84 -32.50 63.42
CA ILE A 9 11.78 -33.16 62.12
C ILE A 9 10.53 -32.76 61.33
N ILE A 10 9.36 -32.71 62.00
CA ILE A 10 8.09 -32.30 61.36
C ILE A 10 8.18 -30.84 60.89
N LEU A 11 8.79 -29.97 61.68
CA LEU A 11 8.93 -28.55 61.36
C LEU A 11 9.82 -28.32 60.12
N ILE A 12 10.90 -29.10 59.98
CA ILE A 12 11.77 -29.07 58.78
C ILE A 12 10.99 -29.49 57.53
N PHE A 13 10.13 -30.51 57.62
CA PHE A 13 9.30 -30.95 56.49
C PHE A 13 8.27 -29.91 56.07
N ILE A 14 7.63 -29.23 57.03
CA ILE A 14 6.67 -28.16 56.74
C ILE A 14 7.38 -26.98 56.05
N VAL A 15 8.55 -26.58 56.54
CA VAL A 15 9.35 -25.51 55.92
C VAL A 15 9.78 -25.90 54.50
N ALA A 16 10.22 -27.14 54.27
CA ALA A 16 10.59 -27.62 52.94
C ALA A 16 9.40 -27.63 51.96
N LEU A 17 8.21 -28.01 52.42
CA LEU A 17 6.98 -27.97 51.61
C LEU A 17 6.59 -26.53 51.24
N LEU A 18 6.69 -25.59 52.18
CA LEU A 18 6.40 -24.17 51.92
C LEU A 18 7.37 -23.57 50.89
N ILE A 19 8.67 -23.89 50.99
CA ILE A 19 9.68 -23.45 50.01
C ILE A 19 9.38 -24.06 48.63
N GLY A 20 9.02 -25.34 48.57
CA GLY A 20 8.66 -26.01 47.32
C GLY A 20 7.46 -25.37 46.63
N VAL A 21 6.39 -25.07 47.38
CA VAL A 21 5.20 -24.38 46.86
C VAL A 21 5.54 -22.96 46.39
N TRP A 22 6.38 -22.24 47.13
CA TRP A 22 6.85 -20.91 46.75
C TRP A 22 7.66 -20.92 45.45
N LEU A 23 8.57 -21.88 45.27
CA LEU A 23 9.36 -22.03 44.05
C LEU A 23 8.49 -22.33 42.81
N ILE A 24 7.43 -23.12 42.97
CA ILE A 24 6.47 -23.40 41.89
C ILE A 24 5.73 -22.14 41.48
N PHE A 25 5.25 -21.35 42.44
CA PHE A 25 4.53 -20.10 42.17
C PHE A 25 5.47 -19.01 41.60
N PHE A 26 6.69 -18.92 42.13
CA PHE A 26 7.67 -17.91 41.72
C PHE A 26 8.26 -18.18 40.32
N LYS A 27 8.41 -19.46 39.91
CA LYS A 27 8.93 -19.81 38.58
C LYS A 27 7.95 -19.49 37.43
N ASN A 28 6.69 -19.22 37.74
CA ASN A 28 5.69 -18.77 36.77
C ASN A 28 5.70 -17.24 36.54
N SER A 29 6.55 -16.49 37.25
CA SER A 29 6.87 -15.09 36.94
C SER A 29 8.12 -14.98 36.08
N LYS A 30 8.21 -15.76 35.00
CA LYS A 30 9.10 -15.37 33.90
C LYS A 30 8.45 -14.20 33.19
N SER A 31 8.94 -13.02 33.50
CA SER A 31 8.78 -11.79 32.73
C SER A 31 8.91 -12.08 31.22
N ASN A 32 7.80 -12.01 30.50
CA ASN A 32 7.81 -11.71 29.07
C ASN A 32 7.64 -10.19 28.96
N VAL A 33 8.71 -9.41 29.13
CA VAL A 33 8.88 -7.96 28.86
C VAL A 33 10.24 -7.62 29.49
N ALA A 34 11.19 -6.90 28.91
CA ALA A 34 11.43 -6.38 27.58
C ALA A 34 12.89 -5.91 27.59
N ASP A 35 13.72 -6.38 26.67
CA ASP A 35 14.97 -5.69 26.30
C ASP A 35 15.43 -6.16 24.91
N VAL A 36 14.53 -6.06 23.94
CA VAL A 36 14.87 -6.22 22.52
C VAL A 36 14.24 -5.05 21.80
N ASP A 37 15.07 -4.07 21.46
CA ASP A 37 14.91 -3.18 20.32
C ASP A 37 13.57 -2.45 20.18
N THR A 38 12.99 -1.94 21.27
CA THR A 38 11.79 -1.08 21.18
C THR A 38 12.03 0.07 20.22
N GLU A 39 13.20 0.70 20.25
CA GLU A 39 13.52 1.77 19.31
C GLU A 39 13.70 1.32 17.85
N ALA A 40 14.26 0.12 17.60
CA ALA A 40 14.43 -0.35 16.23
C ALA A 40 13.10 -0.81 15.63
N GLN A 41 12.23 -1.40 16.45
CA GLN A 41 10.86 -1.74 16.07
C GLN A 41 10.02 -0.48 15.83
N THR A 42 10.18 0.56 16.67
CA THR A 42 9.53 1.86 16.44
C THR A 42 10.04 2.54 15.17
N ARG A 43 11.36 2.61 14.95
CA ARG A 43 11.94 3.16 13.71
C ARG A 43 11.50 2.39 12.46
N GLN A 44 11.40 1.06 12.53
CA GLN A 44 10.91 0.25 11.42
C GLN A 44 9.41 0.48 11.17
N ALA A 45 8.60 0.60 12.23
CA ALA A 45 7.18 0.92 12.10
C ALA A 45 6.97 2.31 11.49
N GLU A 46 7.74 3.32 11.91
CA GLU A 46 7.73 4.67 11.33
C GLU A 46 8.12 4.66 9.84
N LEU A 47 9.16 3.91 9.46
CA LEU A 47 9.57 3.78 8.06
C LEU A 47 8.48 3.11 7.21
N ASN A 48 7.80 2.11 7.75
CA ASN A 48 6.72 1.41 7.05
C ASN A 48 5.50 2.32 6.83
N VAL A 49 5.14 3.12 7.84
CA VAL A 49 4.06 4.11 7.72
C VAL A 49 4.41 5.19 6.69
N LEU A 50 5.67 5.66 6.68
CA LEU A 50 6.14 6.64 5.70
C LEU A 50 6.12 6.08 4.27
N ASN A 51 6.60 4.85 4.07
CA ASN A 51 6.59 4.19 2.77
C ASN A 51 5.16 3.95 2.27
N GLN A 52 4.25 3.58 3.17
CA GLN A 52 2.85 3.40 2.84
C GLN A 52 2.20 4.75 2.47
N ALA A 53 2.45 5.82 3.24
CA ALA A 53 1.95 7.15 2.92
C ALA A 53 2.51 7.70 1.60
N MET A 54 3.79 7.46 1.32
CA MET A 54 4.41 7.82 0.04
C MET A 54 3.86 7.00 -1.14
N ALA A 55 3.54 5.72 -0.92
CA ALA A 55 2.89 4.88 -1.93
C ALA A 55 1.48 5.39 -2.25
N GLU A 56 0.68 5.76 -1.23
CA GLU A 56 -0.64 6.36 -1.45
C GLU A 56 -0.52 7.75 -2.11
N ALA A 57 0.47 8.56 -1.75
CA ALA A 57 0.69 9.87 -2.36
C ALA A 57 1.11 9.78 -3.84
N ARG A 58 1.92 8.78 -4.23
CA ARG A 58 2.25 8.48 -5.63
C ARG A 58 1.06 7.98 -6.44
N LYS A 59 0.04 7.49 -5.75
CA LYS A 59 -1.19 6.98 -6.32
C LYS A 59 -2.30 8.03 -6.38
N THR A 60 -1.97 9.28 -6.11
CA THR A 60 -2.94 10.37 -6.31
C THR A 60 -3.16 10.48 -7.81
N ASP A 61 -4.44 10.45 -8.19
CA ASP A 61 -4.98 10.67 -9.52
C ASP A 61 -5.85 11.94 -9.34
N ALA A 62 -5.27 13.08 -9.72
CA ALA A 62 -5.77 14.38 -9.28
C ALA A 62 -6.95 14.88 -10.12
N ASP A 63 -7.03 14.50 -11.39
CA ASP A 63 -8.15 14.79 -12.29
C ASP A 63 -9.12 13.62 -12.50
N GLN A 64 -8.78 12.43 -11.99
CA GLN A 64 -9.63 11.24 -11.96
C GLN A 64 -9.89 10.65 -13.35
N ASP A 65 -8.92 10.78 -14.27
CA ASP A 65 -9.01 10.23 -15.62
C ASP A 65 -8.64 8.74 -15.70
N GLY A 66 -7.96 8.21 -14.68
CA GLY A 66 -7.49 6.82 -14.59
C GLY A 66 -5.97 6.64 -14.63
N LEU A 67 -5.20 7.71 -14.83
CA LEU A 67 -3.74 7.75 -14.66
C LEU A 67 -3.38 8.37 -13.31
N SER A 68 -2.37 7.83 -12.64
CA SER A 68 -1.80 8.50 -11.46
C SER A 68 -0.90 9.66 -11.88
N ASN A 69 -0.76 10.67 -11.02
CA ASN A 69 0.12 11.82 -11.28
C ASN A 69 1.58 11.40 -11.58
N GLU A 70 2.05 10.25 -11.08
CA GLU A 70 3.38 9.71 -11.41
C GLU A 70 3.42 9.11 -12.83
N GLU A 71 2.35 8.46 -13.28
CA GLU A 71 2.22 7.96 -14.64
C GLU A 71 2.14 9.11 -15.62
N GLU A 72 1.32 10.11 -15.33
CA GLU A 72 1.19 11.33 -16.13
C GLU A 72 2.51 12.08 -16.25
N ALA A 73 3.23 12.25 -15.14
CA ALA A 73 4.56 12.86 -15.18
C ALA A 73 5.58 12.09 -16.05
N LYS A 74 5.41 10.77 -16.22
CA LYS A 74 6.26 9.96 -17.13
C LYS A 74 5.82 10.05 -18.58
N LEU A 75 4.51 10.20 -18.82
CA LEU A 75 3.90 10.33 -20.13
C LEU A 75 4.04 11.77 -20.69
N GLY A 76 4.18 12.75 -19.80
CA GLY A 76 4.25 14.17 -20.13
C GLY A 76 2.88 14.86 -20.17
N THR A 77 1.82 14.18 -19.72
CA THR A 77 0.46 14.72 -19.58
C THR A 77 0.34 15.60 -18.32
N ASP A 78 -0.71 16.41 -18.24
CA ASP A 78 -0.93 17.35 -17.14
C ASP A 78 -1.80 16.74 -16.03
N PRO A 79 -1.24 16.52 -14.82
CA PRO A 79 -1.92 15.86 -13.70
C PRO A 79 -3.07 16.63 -13.06
N ASN A 80 -3.57 17.67 -13.71
CA ASN A 80 -4.73 18.42 -13.26
C ASN A 80 -5.81 18.51 -14.34
N THR A 81 -5.60 17.87 -15.49
CA THR A 81 -6.56 17.81 -16.59
C THR A 81 -6.51 16.45 -17.25
N GLY A 82 -7.62 15.72 -17.17
CA GLY A 82 -7.69 14.39 -17.77
C GLY A 82 -7.67 14.38 -19.30
N ASP A 83 -7.63 15.54 -19.96
CA ASP A 83 -7.51 15.71 -21.42
C ASP A 83 -6.41 16.76 -21.63
N SER A 84 -5.19 16.30 -21.89
CA SER A 84 -3.99 17.13 -21.92
C SER A 84 -3.88 18.00 -23.18
N ASP A 85 -4.37 17.52 -24.32
CA ASP A 85 -4.30 18.22 -25.60
C ASP A 85 -5.60 18.93 -26.02
N HIS A 86 -6.66 18.76 -25.21
CA HIS A 86 -7.94 19.44 -25.30
C HIS A 86 -8.69 19.11 -26.59
N ASP A 87 -8.72 17.83 -26.95
CA ASP A 87 -9.42 17.33 -28.12
C ASP A 87 -10.74 16.61 -27.82
N GLY A 88 -10.97 16.31 -26.52
CA GLY A 88 -12.18 15.70 -26.01
C GLY A 88 -12.07 14.20 -25.68
N ILE A 89 -10.88 13.61 -25.73
CA ILE A 89 -10.59 12.26 -25.20
C ILE A 89 -9.79 12.38 -23.89
N LEU A 90 -10.00 11.45 -22.97
CA LEU A 90 -9.17 11.39 -21.76
C LEU A 90 -7.80 10.76 -22.06
N ASP A 91 -6.74 11.24 -21.43
CA ASP A 91 -5.37 10.74 -21.64
C ASP A 91 -5.28 9.23 -21.40
N TYR A 92 -5.95 8.74 -20.34
CA TYR A 92 -6.08 7.31 -20.08
C TYR A 92 -6.68 6.54 -21.27
N ASP A 93 -7.76 7.05 -21.87
CA ASP A 93 -8.48 6.40 -22.97
C ASP A 93 -7.66 6.45 -24.26
N GLU A 94 -6.99 7.57 -24.53
CA GLU A 94 -6.09 7.68 -25.67
C GLU A 94 -5.00 6.61 -25.64
N ILE A 95 -4.35 6.42 -24.49
CA ILE A 95 -3.28 5.43 -24.32
C ILE A 95 -3.83 4.00 -24.34
N ASN A 96 -4.90 3.73 -23.59
CA ASN A 96 -5.33 2.36 -23.32
C ASN A 96 -6.32 1.83 -24.36
N LEU A 97 -7.19 2.69 -24.87
CA LEU A 97 -8.27 2.35 -25.78
C LEU A 97 -7.89 2.65 -27.23
N TYR A 98 -7.60 3.92 -27.54
CA TYR A 98 -7.51 4.38 -28.92
C TYR A 98 -6.12 4.27 -29.54
N LYS A 99 -5.10 4.13 -28.70
CA LYS A 99 -3.68 4.13 -29.07
C LYS A 99 -3.23 5.45 -29.74
N SER A 100 -3.92 6.55 -29.46
CA SER A 100 -3.53 7.91 -29.85
C SER A 100 -2.47 8.50 -28.90
N ASP A 101 -1.95 9.67 -29.25
CA ASP A 101 -0.97 10.42 -28.49
C ASP A 101 -1.67 11.52 -27.67
N PRO A 102 -1.75 11.41 -26.32
CA PRO A 102 -2.51 12.33 -25.47
C PRO A 102 -1.95 13.76 -25.40
N LEU A 103 -0.84 14.01 -26.10
CA LEU A 103 -0.22 15.32 -26.21
C LEU A 103 -0.44 15.95 -27.61
N LYS A 104 -1.24 15.31 -28.46
CA LYS A 104 -1.51 15.75 -29.82
C LYS A 104 -2.98 15.56 -30.18
N ALA A 105 -3.67 16.70 -30.22
CA ALA A 105 -5.08 16.73 -30.60
C ALA A 105 -5.39 16.20 -32.01
N ASP A 106 -4.39 15.84 -32.82
CA ASP A 106 -4.45 15.21 -34.15
C ASP A 106 -3.21 14.30 -34.24
N THR A 107 -3.37 13.03 -33.87
CA THR A 107 -2.25 12.08 -33.71
C THR A 107 -1.64 11.68 -35.04
N ASP A 108 -2.48 11.42 -36.05
CA ASP A 108 -2.04 10.95 -37.37
C ASP A 108 -1.69 12.09 -38.35
N GLY A 109 -2.06 13.33 -38.00
CA GLY A 109 -1.71 14.54 -38.72
C GLY A 109 -2.53 14.76 -39.99
N ASP A 110 -3.74 14.19 -40.08
CA ASP A 110 -4.61 14.30 -41.26
C ASP A 110 -5.47 15.59 -41.28
N GLY A 111 -5.47 16.34 -40.17
CA GLY A 111 -6.20 17.59 -39.99
C GLY A 111 -7.55 17.45 -39.28
N LEU A 112 -7.93 16.25 -38.85
CA LEU A 112 -9.04 16.00 -37.94
C LEU A 112 -8.52 15.76 -36.52
N LYS A 113 -9.31 16.15 -35.52
CA LYS A 113 -8.95 15.87 -34.14
C LYS A 113 -9.30 14.43 -33.75
N ASP A 114 -8.50 13.78 -32.92
CA ASP A 114 -8.73 12.38 -32.52
C ASP A 114 -10.13 12.21 -31.87
N GLY A 115 -10.50 13.13 -30.98
CA GLY A 115 -11.83 13.20 -30.36
C GLY A 115 -12.96 13.37 -31.37
N TYR A 116 -12.74 14.10 -32.47
CA TYR A 116 -13.72 14.22 -33.54
C TYR A 116 -13.87 12.90 -34.32
N GLU A 117 -12.76 12.22 -34.58
CA GLU A 117 -12.72 10.95 -35.29
C GLU A 117 -13.40 9.85 -34.48
N VAL A 118 -13.03 9.68 -33.21
CA VAL A 118 -13.62 8.71 -32.28
C VAL A 118 -15.13 8.90 -32.18
N LEU A 119 -15.60 10.14 -32.02
CA LEU A 119 -17.04 10.47 -31.97
C LEU A 119 -17.79 10.05 -33.25
N ARG A 120 -17.10 10.04 -34.39
CA ARG A 120 -17.63 9.68 -35.71
C ARG A 120 -17.36 8.22 -36.08
N GLY A 121 -16.62 7.47 -35.25
CA GLY A 121 -16.24 6.09 -35.49
C GLY A 121 -15.11 5.94 -36.51
N TYR A 122 -14.23 6.92 -36.61
CA TYR A 122 -12.97 6.89 -37.36
C TYR A 122 -11.78 6.64 -36.42
N SER A 123 -10.67 6.19 -36.99
CA SER A 123 -9.47 5.81 -36.26
C SER A 123 -8.56 7.03 -36.05
N PRO A 124 -8.17 7.36 -34.80
CA PRO A 124 -7.31 8.52 -34.52
C PRO A 124 -5.83 8.33 -34.88
N THR A 125 -5.44 7.11 -35.26
CA THR A 125 -4.03 6.77 -35.52
C THR A 125 -3.75 6.49 -37.00
N GLY A 126 -4.72 6.79 -37.87
CA GLY A 126 -4.60 6.54 -39.29
C GLY A 126 -5.95 6.46 -40.00
N SER A 127 -5.89 6.45 -41.32
CA SER A 127 -7.09 6.38 -42.15
C SER A 127 -7.93 5.12 -41.91
N GLY A 128 -9.22 5.28 -41.59
CA GLY A 128 -10.16 4.16 -41.56
C GLY A 128 -11.25 4.32 -40.51
N LYS A 129 -12.11 3.29 -40.40
CA LYS A 129 -13.07 3.21 -39.30
C LYS A 129 -12.39 2.68 -38.06
N LEU A 130 -12.79 3.20 -36.91
CA LEU A 130 -12.38 2.69 -35.62
C LEU A 130 -12.73 1.19 -35.52
N GLU A 131 -11.73 0.34 -35.24
CA GLU A 131 -11.95 -1.10 -35.13
C GLU A 131 -12.87 -1.38 -33.93
N LYS A 132 -13.95 -2.15 -34.14
CA LYS A 132 -15.00 -2.36 -33.11
C LYS A 132 -14.60 -3.25 -31.93
N ASN A 133 -13.33 -3.62 -31.79
CA ASN A 133 -12.87 -4.58 -30.79
C ASN A 133 -12.41 -3.93 -29.47
N ILE A 134 -12.75 -2.67 -29.24
CA ILE A 134 -12.33 -1.85 -28.09
C ILE A 134 -13.45 -1.66 -27.07
N TYR A 135 -14.26 -2.69 -26.81
CA TYR A 135 -15.30 -2.66 -25.76
C TYR A 135 -15.31 -3.94 -24.93
#